data_AF-A0A1C4ZSF4-F1
#
_entry.id   AF-A0A1C4ZSF4-F1
#
_cell.length_a   1.000
_cell.length_b   1.000
_cell.length_c   1.000
_cell.angle_alpha   90.00
_cell.angle_beta   90.00
_cell.angle_gamma   90.00
#
_symmetry.space_group_name_H-M   'P 1'
#
loop_
_entity.id
_entity.type
_entity.pdbx_description
1 polymer ?
#
loop_
_entity_poly.entity_id
_entity_poly.type
_entity_poly.pdbx_seq_one_letter_code
_entity_poly.pdbx_strand_id
1 'polypeptide(L)'
;MWWRRTLPAVVALLGVTGLGLITVGLTADPARPPRPSADAPARTHPAPDLAPLPPAAPVRVQIPAIDVRADIVPVGADATGVLEVPPLDRPTLAGWYRHGVSPGETGNAVLVGHVDAPSGPAVFFDLGRLRAGQQVQVTRADARVATFTVDDVRAYPKEHFPTTLVYGPADAAGLRLITCGGRFDAATGNYVDNVVVFATRTA
;
A
#
# COMPACT_ATOMS: atom_id res chain seq x y z
N MET A 1 64.16 -74.93 5.82
CA MET A 1 63.58 -74.32 7.05
C MET A 1 63.16 -72.91 6.68
N TRP A 2 61.96 -72.39 6.88
CA TRP A 2 60.70 -72.80 7.52
C TRP A 2 59.59 -72.00 6.79
N TRP A 3 58.58 -72.68 6.26
CA TRP A 3 57.21 -72.76 6.78
C TRP A 3 56.39 -71.45 6.83
N ARG A 4 55.36 -71.47 5.96
CA ARG A 4 54.08 -70.76 5.91
C ARG A 4 53.65 -70.02 7.19
N ARG A 5 53.03 -68.85 7.01
CA ARG A 5 51.78 -68.47 7.69
C ARG A 5 51.10 -67.27 7.01
N THR A 6 49.91 -67.51 6.50
CA THR A 6 48.90 -66.54 6.07
C THR A 6 48.24 -65.88 7.27
N LEU A 7 47.83 -64.62 7.15
CA LEU A 7 46.49 -64.09 7.52
C LEU A 7 46.37 -62.62 7.05
N PRO A 8 45.17 -62.19 6.61
CA PRO A 8 44.95 -60.90 5.95
C PRO A 8 44.67 -59.80 6.98
N ALA A 9 45.21 -58.61 6.75
CA ALA A 9 44.81 -57.41 7.50
C ALA A 9 43.95 -56.53 6.59
N VAL A 10 42.65 -56.55 6.85
CA VAL A 10 41.70 -55.55 6.39
C VAL A 10 42.12 -54.21 7.01
N VAL A 11 42.49 -53.23 6.19
CA VAL A 11 42.59 -51.83 6.60
C VAL A 11 41.52 -51.06 5.87
N ALA A 12 40.54 -50.60 6.64
CA ALA A 12 39.46 -49.75 6.19
C ALA A 12 39.89 -48.27 6.20
N LEU A 13 39.27 -47.54 5.26
CA LEU A 13 39.12 -46.08 5.16
C LEU A 13 40.34 -45.22 4.77
N LEU A 14 40.24 -44.55 3.62
CA LEU A 14 40.03 -43.08 3.52
C LEU A 14 40.06 -42.66 2.04
N GLY A 15 39.03 -41.95 1.57
CA GLY A 15 38.93 -41.58 0.15
C GLY A 15 37.82 -40.58 -0.22
N VAL A 16 37.95 -39.33 0.25
CA VAL A 16 37.69 -38.08 -0.48
C VAL A 16 36.26 -37.75 -0.99
N THR A 17 35.58 -36.92 -0.19
CA THR A 17 34.80 -35.70 -0.52
C THR A 17 34.09 -35.55 -1.87
N GLY A 18 32.79 -35.26 -1.79
CA GLY A 18 31.98 -34.67 -2.87
C GLY A 18 30.69 -34.04 -2.34
N LEU A 19 30.82 -33.10 -1.40
CA LEU A 19 29.72 -32.33 -0.82
C LEU A 19 29.26 -31.27 -1.85
N GLY A 20 28.36 -31.64 -2.76
CA GLY A 20 27.69 -30.70 -3.65
C GLY A 20 26.47 -30.07 -3.00
N LEU A 21 26.67 -29.31 -1.91
CA LEU A 21 25.62 -28.42 -1.38
C LEU A 21 25.49 -27.25 -2.35
N ILE A 22 24.55 -27.37 -3.29
CA ILE A 22 24.07 -26.23 -4.06
C ILE A 22 23.22 -25.38 -3.11
N THR A 23 23.84 -24.53 -2.32
CA THR A 23 23.15 -23.43 -1.65
C THR A 23 22.86 -22.37 -2.71
N VAL A 24 21.76 -22.54 -3.43
CA VAL A 24 21.12 -21.41 -4.13
C VAL A 24 20.61 -20.49 -3.04
N GLY A 25 21.42 -19.51 -2.66
CA GLY A 25 20.99 -18.36 -1.90
C GLY A 25 20.08 -17.52 -2.78
N LEU A 26 18.77 -17.84 -2.78
CA LEU A 26 17.75 -16.89 -3.21
C LEU A 26 17.71 -15.79 -2.15
N THR A 27 18.59 -14.80 -2.28
CA THR A 27 18.36 -13.50 -1.64
C THR A 27 17.19 -12.89 -2.40
N ALA A 28 15.97 -13.11 -1.90
CA ALA A 28 14.79 -12.42 -2.42
C ALA A 28 15.04 -10.92 -2.27
N ASP A 29 15.06 -10.19 -3.39
CA ASP A 29 15.09 -8.73 -3.36
C ASP A 29 13.94 -8.23 -2.48
N PRO A 30 14.14 -7.15 -1.71
CA PRO A 30 13.06 -6.55 -0.93
C PRO A 30 11.88 -6.26 -1.86
N ALA A 31 10.69 -6.66 -1.43
CA ALA A 31 9.48 -6.52 -2.22
C ALA A 31 9.28 -5.04 -2.59
N ARG A 32 9.16 -4.75 -3.88
CA ARG A 32 8.87 -3.40 -4.38
C ARG A 32 7.36 -3.17 -4.35
N PRO A 33 6.90 -1.95 -3.99
CA PRO A 33 5.49 -1.64 -4.09
C PRO A 33 4.97 -1.84 -5.53
N PRO A 34 3.82 -2.51 -5.68
CA PRO A 34 3.19 -2.74 -6.97
C PRO A 34 2.77 -1.43 -7.62
N ARG A 35 2.92 -1.36 -8.94
CA ARG A 35 2.50 -0.21 -9.73
C ARG A 35 1.08 -0.41 -10.28
N PRO A 36 0.31 0.68 -10.45
CA PRO A 36 -0.94 0.62 -11.20
C PRO A 36 -0.70 0.07 -12.61
N SER A 37 -1.66 -0.70 -13.11
CA SER A 37 -1.59 -1.28 -14.46
C SER A 37 -1.87 -0.19 -15.49
N ALA A 38 -0.94 0.06 -16.42
CA ALA A 38 -1.12 1.08 -17.47
C ALA A 38 -2.34 0.80 -18.37
N ASP A 39 -2.67 -0.48 -18.58
CA ASP A 39 -3.79 -0.91 -19.43
C ASP A 39 -5.11 -1.10 -18.67
N ALA A 40 -5.16 -0.79 -17.36
CA ALA A 40 -6.40 -0.94 -16.62
C ALA A 40 -7.41 0.15 -17.06
N PRO A 41 -8.60 -0.22 -17.55
CA PRO A 41 -9.60 0.77 -17.93
C PRO A 41 -10.11 1.49 -16.68
N ALA A 42 -10.02 2.82 -16.69
CA ALA A 42 -10.75 3.66 -15.76
C ALA A 42 -12.25 3.44 -15.95
N ARG A 43 -13.00 3.35 -14.85
CA ARG A 43 -14.47 3.31 -14.91
C ARG A 43 -15.00 4.49 -14.13
N THR A 44 -15.74 5.35 -14.80
CA THR A 44 -16.66 6.25 -14.12
C THR A 44 -17.90 5.46 -13.78
N HIS A 45 -18.06 5.07 -12.51
CA HIS A 45 -19.38 4.68 -12.06
C HIS A 45 -20.23 5.96 -11.96
N PRO A 46 -21.43 6.00 -12.54
CA PRO A 46 -22.38 7.04 -12.16
C PRO A 46 -22.51 6.97 -10.64
N ALA A 47 -22.17 8.06 -9.96
CA ALA A 47 -22.39 8.15 -8.53
C ALA A 47 -23.89 7.87 -8.31
N PRO A 48 -24.27 6.85 -7.53
CA PRO A 48 -25.66 6.68 -7.20
C PRO A 48 -26.17 7.96 -6.55
N ASP A 49 -27.44 8.30 -6.80
CA ASP A 49 -28.10 9.45 -6.18
C ASP A 49 -28.32 9.17 -4.69
N LEU A 50 -27.24 9.31 -3.92
CA LEU A 50 -27.19 9.12 -2.49
C LEU A 50 -27.08 10.47 -1.82
N ALA A 51 -27.98 10.72 -0.87
CA ALA A 51 -27.84 11.87 0.01
C ALA A 51 -26.46 11.85 0.71
N PRO A 52 -25.73 12.98 0.74
CA PRO A 52 -24.48 13.07 1.48
C PRO A 52 -24.67 12.73 2.96
N LEU A 53 -23.67 12.10 3.57
CA LEU A 53 -23.69 11.86 5.01
C LEU A 53 -23.36 13.16 5.75
N PRO A 54 -23.92 13.38 6.95
CA PRO A 54 -23.53 14.52 7.79
C PRO A 54 -22.07 14.36 8.25
N PRO A 55 -21.33 15.45 8.56
CA PRO A 55 -19.93 15.36 8.95
C PRO A 55 -19.67 14.40 10.12
N ALA A 56 -18.72 13.49 9.98
CA ALA A 56 -18.26 12.61 11.06
C ALA A 56 -16.84 12.09 10.80
N ALA A 57 -15.95 12.20 11.79
CA ALA A 57 -14.57 11.77 11.64
C ALA A 57 -14.47 10.27 11.28
N PRO A 58 -13.60 9.88 10.33
CA PRO A 58 -13.35 8.49 10.02
C PRO A 58 -12.49 7.85 11.11
N VAL A 59 -12.79 6.59 11.46
CA VAL A 59 -12.09 5.86 12.53
C VAL A 59 -11.30 4.67 12.01
N ARG A 60 -11.75 4.04 10.91
CA ARG A 60 -11.10 2.86 10.34
C ARG A 60 -11.37 2.76 8.84
N VAL A 61 -10.35 2.37 8.08
CA VAL A 61 -10.46 2.01 6.66
C VAL A 61 -10.25 0.51 6.47
N GLN A 62 -11.05 -0.08 5.59
CA GLN A 62 -10.93 -1.47 5.15
C GLN A 62 -10.91 -1.52 3.62
N ILE A 63 -9.96 -2.28 3.07
CA ILE A 63 -9.83 -2.51 1.62
C ILE A 63 -9.59 -4.01 1.41
N PRO A 64 -10.66 -4.83 1.33
CA PRO A 64 -10.53 -6.29 1.32
C PRO A 64 -9.68 -6.84 0.18
N ALA A 65 -9.66 -6.17 -0.98
CA ALA A 65 -8.92 -6.63 -2.15
C ALA A 65 -7.38 -6.62 -1.99
N ILE A 66 -6.87 -5.93 -0.97
CA ILE A 66 -5.44 -5.81 -0.66
C ILE A 66 -5.18 -6.01 0.85
N ASP A 67 -6.10 -6.67 1.54
CA ASP A 67 -5.99 -7.03 2.97
C ASP A 67 -5.70 -5.86 3.93
N VAL A 68 -6.13 -4.65 3.58
CA VAL A 68 -5.97 -3.48 4.45
C VAL A 68 -7.09 -3.43 5.48
N ARG A 69 -6.70 -3.32 6.74
CA ARG A 69 -7.56 -2.94 7.87
C ARG A 69 -6.77 -2.05 8.81
N ALA A 70 -7.04 -0.75 8.79
CA ALA A 70 -6.22 0.24 9.46
C ALA A 70 -7.06 1.26 10.25
N ASP A 71 -6.61 1.57 11.45
CA ASP A 71 -7.15 2.70 12.21
C ASP A 71 -6.71 4.02 11.56
N ILE A 72 -7.57 5.03 11.66
CA ILE A 72 -7.37 6.33 11.03
C ILE A 72 -7.08 7.38 12.10
N VAL A 73 -6.03 8.16 11.90
CA VAL A 73 -5.70 9.33 12.72
C VAL A 73 -5.90 10.62 11.94
N PRO A 74 -6.29 11.73 12.58
CA PRO A 74 -6.34 13.02 11.90
C PRO A 74 -4.91 13.51 11.60
N VAL A 75 -4.70 14.00 10.37
CA VAL A 75 -3.49 14.68 9.92
C VAL A 75 -3.85 16.04 9.34
N GLY A 76 -2.89 16.95 9.32
CA GLY A 76 -3.06 18.33 8.86
C GLY A 76 -2.26 18.58 7.60
N ALA A 77 -1.91 19.83 7.39
CA ALA A 77 -0.86 20.22 6.48
C ALA A 77 0.10 21.11 7.25
N ASP A 78 1.38 21.07 6.89
CA ASP A 78 2.37 21.96 7.46
C ASP A 78 2.17 23.41 6.99
N ALA A 79 3.02 24.32 7.49
CA ALA A 79 2.94 25.75 7.16
C ALA A 79 3.16 26.06 5.67
N THR A 80 3.73 25.12 4.90
CA THR A 80 3.95 25.23 3.46
C THR A 80 2.80 24.62 2.64
N GLY A 81 1.78 24.08 3.31
CA GLY A 81 0.62 23.44 2.68
C GLY A 81 0.88 22.00 2.26
N VAL A 82 2.00 21.40 2.68
CA VAL A 82 2.29 19.99 2.41
C VAL A 82 1.51 19.13 3.40
N LEU A 83 0.79 18.15 2.86
CA LEU A 83 -0.03 17.24 3.64
C LEU A 83 0.85 16.42 4.60
N GLU A 84 0.52 16.47 5.90
CA GLU A 84 1.16 15.65 6.92
C GLU A 84 0.82 14.17 6.69
N VAL A 85 1.74 13.28 7.05
CA VAL A 85 1.55 11.82 6.99
C VAL A 85 1.52 11.23 8.41
N PRO A 86 0.92 10.04 8.60
CA PRO A 86 0.92 9.36 9.89
C PRO A 86 2.35 9.12 10.43
N PRO A 87 2.53 8.92 11.73
CA PRO A 87 3.84 8.61 12.30
C PRO A 87 4.46 7.34 11.69
N LEU A 88 5.74 7.40 11.28
CA LEU A 88 6.48 6.29 10.66
C LEU A 88 6.71 5.11 11.62
N ASP A 89 6.73 5.35 12.93
CA ASP A 89 6.81 4.32 13.96
C ASP A 89 5.51 3.52 14.13
N ARG A 90 4.42 3.96 13.48
CA ARG A 90 3.13 3.27 13.41
C ARG A 90 2.70 3.08 11.95
N PRO A 91 3.42 2.25 11.17
CA PRO A 91 3.24 2.12 9.73
C PRO A 91 1.90 1.50 9.30
N THR A 92 1.14 0.96 10.26
CA THR A 92 -0.21 0.40 10.02
C THR A 92 -1.33 1.45 10.08
N LEU A 93 -1.01 2.71 10.40
CA LEU A 93 -2.01 3.79 10.48
C LEU A 93 -2.21 4.48 9.13
N ALA A 94 -3.46 4.81 8.85
CA ALA A 94 -3.82 5.77 7.81
C ALA A 94 -4.09 7.15 8.44
N GLY A 95 -3.87 8.21 7.68
CA GLY A 95 -4.10 9.60 8.07
C GLY A 95 -5.26 10.18 7.29
N TRP A 96 -6.19 10.86 7.94
CA TRP A 96 -7.25 11.64 7.28
C TRP A 96 -6.94 13.12 7.33
N TYR A 97 -6.99 13.81 6.18
CA TYR A 97 -6.83 15.26 6.15
C TYR A 97 -8.03 15.97 6.79
N ARG A 98 -7.86 16.38 8.05
CA ARG A 98 -8.96 16.84 8.92
C ARG A 98 -9.59 18.18 8.53
N HIS A 99 -8.91 18.95 7.68
CA HIS A 99 -9.40 20.26 7.20
C HIS A 99 -10.17 20.14 5.88
N GLY A 100 -10.26 18.94 5.30
CA GLY A 100 -11.16 18.62 4.21
C GLY A 100 -12.49 18.05 4.71
N VAL A 101 -13.28 17.53 3.78
CA VAL A 101 -14.53 16.85 4.11
C VAL A 101 -14.28 15.45 4.69
N SER A 102 -15.16 14.99 5.56
CA SER A 102 -15.13 13.61 6.06
C SER A 102 -15.66 12.63 5.01
N PRO A 103 -15.17 11.37 4.99
CA PRO A 103 -15.67 10.37 4.05
C PRO A 103 -17.20 10.22 4.11
N GLY A 104 -17.87 10.48 2.99
CA GLY A 104 -19.32 10.37 2.83
C GLY A 104 -20.04 11.71 2.64
N GLU A 105 -19.38 12.82 2.94
CA GLU A 105 -19.83 14.17 2.57
C GLU A 105 -19.57 14.45 1.08
N THR A 106 -20.28 15.43 0.50
CA THR A 106 -19.98 15.94 -0.85
C THR A 106 -18.58 16.56 -0.88
N GLY A 107 -17.77 16.18 -1.87
CA GLY A 107 -16.38 16.61 -2.01
C GLY A 107 -15.40 15.43 -1.92
N ASN A 108 -14.11 15.75 -1.96
CA ASN A 108 -13.04 14.76 -1.89
C ASN A 108 -12.51 14.61 -0.47
N ALA A 109 -12.85 13.51 0.20
CA ALA A 109 -12.17 13.12 1.43
C ALA A 109 -10.81 12.49 1.09
N VAL A 110 -9.78 12.82 1.86
CA VAL A 110 -8.42 12.35 1.58
C VAL A 110 -7.88 11.51 2.74
N LEU A 111 -7.46 10.30 2.40
CA LEU A 111 -6.71 9.40 3.27
C LEU A 111 -5.30 9.20 2.71
N VAL A 112 -4.30 9.28 3.59
CA VAL A 112 -2.88 9.07 3.27
C VAL A 112 -2.28 7.96 4.10
N GLY A 113 -1.26 7.30 3.59
CA GLY A 113 -0.58 6.25 4.32
C GLY A 113 0.78 5.95 3.71
N HIS A 114 1.68 5.45 4.55
CA HIS A 114 3.00 5.04 4.11
C HIS A 114 2.92 3.86 3.15
N VAL A 115 3.83 3.84 2.19
CA VAL A 115 4.03 2.69 1.30
C VAL A 115 4.85 1.63 2.02
N ASP A 116 5.93 2.03 2.67
CA ASP A 116 6.80 1.20 3.48
C ASP A 116 7.33 1.98 4.69
N ALA A 117 8.02 1.25 5.56
CA ALA A 117 8.77 1.76 6.69
C ALA A 117 10.04 0.90 6.85
N PRO A 118 11.00 1.29 7.72
CA PRO A 118 12.19 0.48 7.97
C PRO A 118 11.88 -0.96 8.42
N SER A 119 10.71 -1.20 9.00
CA SER A 119 10.21 -2.52 9.41
C SER A 119 9.61 -3.35 8.27
N GLY A 120 9.45 -2.80 7.07
CA GLY A 120 8.88 -3.46 5.90
C GLY A 120 7.67 -2.73 5.29
N PRO A 121 6.83 -3.44 4.53
CA PRO A 121 5.60 -2.90 3.95
C PRO A 121 4.71 -2.19 4.99
N ALA A 122 4.12 -1.05 4.60
CA ALA A 122 3.22 -0.27 5.45
C ALA A 122 1.77 -0.34 4.94
N VAL A 123 0.87 0.43 5.57
CA VAL A 123 -0.58 0.34 5.40
C VAL A 123 -1.05 0.37 3.95
N PHE A 124 -0.40 1.14 3.07
CA PHE A 124 -0.79 1.31 1.67
C PHE A 124 0.25 0.76 0.70
N PHE A 125 1.09 -0.18 1.13
CA PHE A 125 2.08 -0.83 0.26
C PHE A 125 1.45 -1.35 -1.05
N ASP A 126 0.35 -2.10 -0.95
CA ASP A 126 -0.30 -2.73 -2.11
C ASP A 126 -1.32 -1.85 -2.84
N LEU A 127 -1.37 -0.55 -2.57
CA LEU A 127 -2.41 0.34 -3.11
C LEU A 127 -2.44 0.35 -4.65
N GLY A 128 -1.28 0.21 -5.31
CA GLY A 128 -1.18 0.11 -6.77
C GLY A 128 -1.77 -1.19 -7.38
N ARG A 129 -2.12 -2.19 -6.56
CA ARG A 129 -2.80 -3.42 -7.03
C ARG A 129 -4.31 -3.24 -7.18
N LEU A 130 -4.86 -2.17 -6.63
CA LEU A 130 -6.29 -1.93 -6.74
C LEU A 130 -6.73 -1.76 -8.19
N ARG A 131 -7.98 -2.10 -8.44
CA ARG A 131 -8.62 -2.08 -9.76
C ARG A 131 -10.01 -1.47 -9.64
N ALA A 132 -10.47 -0.87 -10.73
CA ALA A 132 -11.82 -0.33 -10.81
C ALA A 132 -12.88 -1.39 -10.46
N GLY A 133 -13.86 -1.01 -9.64
CA GLY A 133 -14.91 -1.88 -9.12
C GLY A 133 -14.62 -2.52 -7.75
N GLN A 134 -13.40 -2.41 -7.22
CA GLN A 134 -13.09 -2.89 -5.88
C GLN A 134 -13.58 -1.91 -4.81
N GLN A 135 -13.86 -2.40 -3.61
CA GLN A 135 -14.46 -1.60 -2.54
C GLN A 135 -13.45 -1.08 -1.53
N VAL A 136 -13.73 0.12 -1.03
CA VAL A 136 -13.10 0.73 0.13
C VAL A 136 -14.19 1.08 1.13
N GLN A 137 -14.08 0.61 2.36
CA GLN A 137 -15.07 0.86 3.41
C GLN A 137 -14.45 1.73 4.49
N VAL A 138 -15.12 2.83 4.84
CA VAL A 138 -14.69 3.73 5.91
C VAL A 138 -15.72 3.72 7.01
N THR A 139 -15.33 3.16 8.16
CA THR A 139 -16.12 3.27 9.40
C THR A 139 -15.91 4.67 9.99
N ARG A 140 -17.00 5.29 10.42
CA ARG A 140 -17.04 6.67 10.92
C ARG A 140 -17.43 6.71 12.39
N ALA A 141 -17.12 7.81 13.07
CA ALA A 141 -17.39 8.00 14.50
C ALA A 141 -18.90 8.00 14.83
N ASP A 142 -19.76 8.27 13.85
CA ASP A 142 -21.22 8.17 13.97
C ASP A 142 -21.76 6.73 13.78
N ALA A 143 -20.86 5.73 13.84
CA ALA A 143 -21.12 4.31 13.63
C ALA A 143 -21.65 3.92 12.23
N ARG A 144 -21.71 4.87 11.28
CA ARG A 144 -22.01 4.57 9.88
C ARG A 144 -20.76 4.08 9.14
N VAL A 145 -20.98 3.32 8.08
CA VAL A 145 -19.94 2.92 7.13
C VAL A 145 -20.23 3.56 5.79
N ALA A 146 -19.31 4.39 5.31
CA ALA A 146 -19.34 4.89 3.93
C ALA A 146 -18.57 3.90 3.04
N THR A 147 -19.23 3.34 2.04
CA THR A 147 -18.63 2.40 1.09
C THR A 147 -18.38 3.10 -0.23
N PHE A 148 -17.16 3.00 -0.72
CA PHE A 148 -16.71 3.58 -1.97
C PHE A 148 -16.32 2.47 -2.93
N THR A 149 -16.55 2.70 -4.21
CA THR A 149 -16.09 1.84 -5.29
C THR A 149 -14.95 2.55 -6.01
N VAL A 150 -13.83 1.84 -6.20
CA VAL A 150 -12.67 2.35 -6.94
C VAL A 150 -13.07 2.62 -8.39
N ASP A 151 -12.81 3.83 -8.85
CA ASP A 151 -13.02 4.29 -10.22
C ASP A 151 -11.75 4.09 -11.05
N ASP A 152 -10.61 4.46 -10.47
CA ASP A 152 -9.30 4.46 -11.13
C ASP A 152 -8.15 4.43 -10.12
N VAL A 153 -6.97 3.98 -10.57
CA VAL A 153 -5.73 4.02 -9.79
C VAL A 153 -4.61 4.53 -10.70
N ARG A 154 -3.97 5.64 -10.32
CA ARG A 154 -2.92 6.26 -11.14
C ARG A 154 -1.68 6.56 -10.33
N ALA A 155 -0.53 6.52 -11.00
CA ALA A 155 0.72 7.03 -10.47
C ALA A 155 1.02 8.39 -11.11
N TYR A 156 1.44 9.34 -10.30
CA TYR A 156 1.83 10.68 -10.73
C TYR A 156 3.23 11.00 -10.20
N PRO A 157 4.17 11.49 -11.03
CA PRO A 157 5.41 12.06 -10.55
C PRO A 157 5.13 13.15 -9.52
N LYS A 158 5.90 13.20 -8.43
CA LYS A 158 5.69 14.19 -7.36
C LYS A 158 5.80 15.62 -7.87
N GLU A 159 6.62 15.86 -8.88
CA GLU A 159 6.81 17.16 -9.53
C GLU A 159 5.61 17.59 -10.38
N HIS A 160 4.77 16.64 -10.79
CA HIS A 160 3.58 16.85 -11.62
C HIS A 160 2.31 16.35 -10.94
N PHE A 161 2.28 16.40 -9.61
CA PHE A 161 1.14 15.92 -8.84
C PHE A 161 -0.11 16.76 -9.13
N PRO A 162 -1.26 16.14 -9.49
CA PRO A 162 -2.45 16.86 -9.93
C PRO A 162 -3.26 17.37 -8.72
N THR A 163 -2.74 18.38 -8.02
CA THR A 163 -3.30 18.93 -6.78
C THR A 163 -4.80 19.22 -6.88
N THR A 164 -5.27 19.88 -7.93
CA THR A 164 -6.70 20.22 -8.10
C THR A 164 -7.57 18.98 -8.26
N LEU A 165 -7.09 17.94 -8.96
CA LEU A 165 -7.86 16.70 -9.16
C LEU A 165 -7.99 15.88 -7.86
N VAL A 166 -6.98 15.96 -7.01
CA VAL A 166 -6.90 15.19 -5.76
C VAL A 166 -7.57 15.93 -4.60
N TYR A 167 -7.26 17.22 -4.42
CA TYR A 167 -7.69 18.02 -3.27
C TYR A 167 -8.82 19.00 -3.58
N GLY A 168 -9.12 19.23 -4.87
CA GLY A 168 -10.17 20.17 -5.27
C GLY A 168 -11.58 19.69 -4.95
N PRO A 169 -12.59 20.53 -5.22
CA PRO A 169 -13.98 20.19 -5.00
C PRO A 169 -14.45 19.02 -5.89
N ALA A 170 -15.51 18.36 -5.47
CA ALA A 170 -16.23 17.36 -6.26
C ALA A 170 -17.73 17.44 -5.95
N ASP A 171 -18.56 17.16 -6.95
CA ASP A 171 -20.02 17.23 -6.82
C ASP A 171 -20.60 15.96 -6.15
N ALA A 172 -19.82 14.88 -6.12
CA ALA A 172 -20.16 13.62 -5.44
C ALA A 172 -19.28 13.42 -4.19
N ALA A 173 -19.67 12.46 -3.35
CA ALA A 173 -18.85 12.01 -2.24
C ALA A 173 -17.68 11.15 -2.74
N GLY A 174 -16.54 11.80 -2.98
CA GLY A 174 -15.30 11.20 -3.45
C GLY A 174 -14.36 10.83 -2.32
N LEU A 175 -13.58 9.77 -2.55
CA LEU A 175 -12.46 9.37 -1.70
C LEU A 175 -11.17 9.36 -2.52
N ARG A 176 -10.09 9.86 -1.93
CA ARG A 176 -8.72 9.74 -2.43
C ARG A 176 -7.88 8.99 -1.42
N LEU A 177 -7.27 7.89 -1.84
CA LEU A 177 -6.24 7.21 -1.07
C LEU A 177 -4.90 7.51 -1.72
N ILE A 178 -3.92 7.97 -0.94
CA ILE A 178 -2.61 8.40 -1.47
C ILE A 178 -1.50 7.69 -0.72
N THR A 179 -0.52 7.20 -1.47
CA THR A 179 0.73 6.69 -0.93
C THR A 179 1.91 7.02 -1.85
N CYS A 180 3.13 6.90 -1.32
CA CYS A 180 4.35 6.98 -2.12
C CYS A 180 4.45 5.78 -3.09
N GLY A 181 5.07 5.95 -4.25
CA GLY A 181 5.25 4.84 -5.19
C GLY A 181 6.24 5.10 -6.32
N GLY A 182 6.19 4.26 -7.35
CA GLY A 182 7.08 4.40 -8.50
C GLY A 182 8.45 3.78 -8.27
N ARG A 183 9.52 4.46 -8.71
CA ARG A 183 10.90 4.03 -8.47
C ARG A 183 11.38 4.62 -7.14
N PHE A 184 12.05 3.80 -6.33
CA PHE A 184 12.82 4.31 -5.20
C PHE A 184 14.11 4.96 -5.69
N ASP A 185 14.32 6.20 -5.31
CA ASP A 185 15.57 6.93 -5.56
C ASP A 185 16.45 6.86 -4.31
N ALA A 186 17.50 6.05 -4.39
CA ALA A 186 18.44 5.83 -3.29
C ALA A 186 19.27 7.08 -2.94
N ALA A 187 19.41 8.04 -3.86
CA ALA A 187 20.15 9.26 -3.59
C ALA A 187 19.36 10.21 -2.66
N THR A 188 18.04 10.27 -2.84
CA THR A 188 17.16 11.12 -2.05
C THR A 188 16.45 10.37 -0.91
N GLY A 189 16.52 9.03 -0.89
CA GLY A 189 15.81 8.19 0.07
C GLY A 189 14.29 8.20 -0.15
N ASN A 190 13.82 8.56 -1.34
CA ASN A 190 12.42 8.83 -1.61
C ASN A 190 11.90 8.08 -2.83
N TYR A 191 10.62 7.76 -2.78
CA TYR A 191 9.83 7.38 -3.96
C TYR A 191 9.55 8.60 -4.82
N VAL A 192 9.70 8.48 -6.14
CA VAL A 192 9.55 9.60 -7.08
C VAL A 192 8.10 9.88 -7.48
N ASP A 193 7.19 8.92 -7.29
CA ASP A 193 5.79 9.06 -7.63
C ASP A 193 4.91 9.05 -6.36
N ASN A 194 3.67 9.50 -6.51
CA ASN A 194 2.55 9.17 -5.64
C ASN A 194 1.57 8.28 -6.40
N VAL A 195 1.08 7.23 -5.75
CA VAL A 195 -0.06 6.44 -6.22
C VAL A 195 -1.32 7.01 -5.60
N VAL A 196 -2.31 7.31 -6.45
CA VAL A 196 -3.61 7.85 -6.06
C VAL A 196 -4.71 6.91 -6.53
N VAL A 197 -5.55 6.47 -5.58
CA VAL A 197 -6.81 5.78 -5.87
C VAL A 197 -7.92 6.81 -5.87
N PHE A 198 -8.72 6.79 -6.93
CA PHE A 198 -9.95 7.55 -7.06
C PHE A 198 -11.11 6.60 -6.79
N ALA A 199 -11.99 6.96 -5.86
CA ALA A 199 -13.19 6.18 -5.57
C ALA A 199 -14.38 7.10 -5.31
N THR A 200 -15.57 6.59 -5.61
CA THR A 200 -16.83 7.30 -5.45
C THR A 200 -17.75 6.51 -4.52
N ARG A 201 -18.48 7.21 -3.63
CA ARG A 201 -19.38 6.55 -2.68
C ARG A 201 -20.50 5.82 -3.40
N THR A 202 -20.73 4.58 -3.00
CA THR A 202 -21.79 3.71 -3.52
C THR A 202 -22.73 3.17 -2.43
N ALA A 203 -22.38 3.32 -1.14
CA ALA A 203 -23.29 3.08 -0.01
C ALA A 203 -22.97 4.00 1.17
#